data_AF-A0A0D0ANR4-F1
#
_entry.id   AF-A0A0D0ANR4-F1
#
_cell.length_a   1.000
_cell.length_b   1.000
_cell.length_c   1.000
_cell.angle_alpha   90.00
_cell.angle_beta   90.00
_cell.angle_gamma   90.00
#
_symmetry.space_group_name_H-M   'P 1'
#
loop_
_entity.id
_entity.type
_entity.pdbx_description
1 polymer ?
#
loop_
_entity_poly.entity_id
_entity_poly.type
_entity_poly.pdbx_seq_one_letter_code
_entity_poly.pdbx_strand_id
1 'polypeptide(L)'
;MQAYLAALHSVATQAEGSRAAGLHFGGESIETVHPVVRVHPVTSWKSVHVNLGVTCRILGVPKLESDTIRNVLFHQVVENVDFQVRFHW
;
A
#
# COMPACT_ATOMS: atom_id res chain seq x y z
N MET A 1 -9.25 21.09 -4.58
CA MET A 1 -7.90 21.13 -3.99
C MET A 1 -7.76 19.90 -3.10
N GLN A 2 -6.76 19.04 -3.34
CA GLN A 2 -6.63 17.76 -2.62
C GLN A 2 -6.01 18.01 -1.24
N ALA A 3 -6.74 17.72 -0.16
CA ALA A 3 -6.37 18.12 1.20
C ALA A 3 -5.40 17.15 1.91
N TYR A 4 -4.96 16.09 1.23
CA TYR A 4 -4.14 15.03 1.84
C TYR A 4 -3.25 14.31 0.81
N LEU A 5 -2.16 13.74 1.29
CA LEU A 5 -1.26 12.89 0.50
C LEU A 5 -1.98 11.60 0.12
N ALA A 6 -2.09 11.33 -1.19
CA ALA A 6 -2.78 10.15 -1.72
C ALA A 6 -1.83 9.23 -2.47
N ALA A 7 -2.10 7.94 -2.48
CA ALA A 7 -1.35 6.93 -3.20
C ALA A 7 -2.24 6.14 -4.15
N LEU A 8 -1.66 5.75 -5.29
CA LEU A 8 -2.24 4.81 -6.22
C LEU A 8 -2.01 3.39 -5.69
N HIS A 9 -3.11 2.65 -5.48
CA HIS A 9 -3.09 1.23 -5.19
C HIS A 9 -3.49 0.46 -6.45
N SER A 10 -2.65 -0.47 -6.89
CA SER A 10 -2.91 -1.31 -8.07
C SER A 10 -2.49 -2.74 -7.78
N VAL A 11 -3.33 -3.67 -8.24
CA VAL A 11 -3.04 -5.12 -8.21
C VAL A 11 -2.51 -5.63 -9.55
N ALA A 12 -2.21 -4.74 -10.51
CA ALA A 12 -1.78 -5.12 -11.85
C ALA A 12 -0.54 -6.02 -11.85
N THR A 13 0.48 -5.71 -11.04
CA THR A 13 1.69 -6.52 -10.93
C THR A 13 1.40 -7.93 -10.41
N GLN A 14 0.47 -8.06 -9.45
CA GLN A 14 0.06 -9.35 -8.92
C GLN A 14 -0.75 -10.15 -9.95
N ALA A 15 -1.64 -9.48 -10.69
CA ALA A 15 -2.42 -10.09 -11.76
C ALA A 15 -1.52 -10.65 -12.86
N GLU A 16 -0.53 -9.85 -13.30
CA GLU A 16 0.44 -10.26 -14.31
C GLU A 16 1.28 -11.45 -13.83
N GLY A 17 1.81 -11.39 -12.61
CA GLY A 17 2.56 -12.50 -12.02
C GLY A 17 1.76 -13.80 -11.91
N SER A 18 0.47 -13.71 -11.55
CA SER A 18 -0.43 -14.87 -11.48
C SER A 18 -0.66 -15.47 -12.86
N ARG A 19 -0.93 -14.65 -13.87
CA ARG A 19 -1.14 -15.09 -15.26
C ARG A 19 0.12 -15.73 -15.84
N ALA A 20 1.28 -15.13 -15.63
CA ALA A 20 2.56 -15.66 -16.06
C ALA A 20 2.89 -17.03 -15.43
N ALA A 21 2.45 -17.25 -14.18
CA ALA A 21 2.60 -18.52 -13.48
C ALA A 21 1.52 -19.56 -13.85
N GLY A 22 0.59 -19.26 -14.76
CA GLY A 22 -0.53 -20.14 -15.10
C GLY A 22 -1.57 -20.29 -13.98
N LEU A 23 -1.57 -19.39 -13.00
CA LEU A 23 -2.52 -19.39 -11.89
C LEU A 23 -3.78 -18.61 -12.26
N HIS A 24 -4.91 -19.01 -11.68
CA HIS A 24 -6.17 -18.29 -11.86
C HIS A 24 -6.13 -16.93 -11.15
N PHE A 25 -6.41 -15.86 -11.88
CA PHE A 25 -6.65 -14.53 -11.35
C PHE A 25 -8.08 -14.10 -11.72
N GLY A 26 -8.91 -13.86 -10.71
CA GLY A 26 -10.30 -13.46 -10.92
C GLY A 26 -10.42 -12.01 -11.36
N GLY A 27 -10.90 -11.78 -12.59
CA GLY A 27 -11.25 -10.44 -13.10
C GLY A 27 -10.11 -9.60 -13.66
N GLU A 28 -10.42 -8.33 -13.95
CA GLU A 28 -9.45 -7.33 -14.42
C GLU A 28 -8.68 -6.71 -13.25
N SER A 29 -7.46 -6.25 -13.53
CA SER A 29 -6.66 -5.53 -12.53
C SER A 29 -7.29 -4.17 -12.24
N ILE A 30 -7.49 -3.88 -10.96
CA ILE A 30 -8.12 -2.63 -10.51
C ILE A 30 -7.05 -1.66 -10.00
N GLU A 31 -7.22 -0.39 -10.33
CA GLU A 31 -6.45 0.72 -9.76
C GLU A 31 -7.35 1.68 -9.00
N THR A 32 -6.95 2.07 -7.79
CA THR A 32 -7.72 2.97 -6.93
C THR A 32 -6.80 3.97 -6.24
N VAL A 33 -7.35 5.14 -5.91
CA VAL A 33 -6.63 6.19 -5.19
C VAL A 33 -7.09 6.21 -3.73
N HIS A 34 -6.14 6.06 -2.81
CA HIS A 34 -6.39 6.03 -1.38
C HIS A 34 -5.51 7.05 -0.64
N PRO A 35 -5.94 7.55 0.53
CA PRO A 35 -5.08 8.40 1.36
C PRO A 35 -3.91 7.58 1.94
N VAL A 36 -2.72 8.19 1.98
CA VAL A 36 -1.53 7.59 2.65
C VAL A 36 -1.75 7.45 4.15
N VAL A 37 -2.50 8.38 4.76
CA VAL A 37 -2.94 8.29 6.14
C VAL A 37 -4.46 8.22 6.15
N ARG A 38 -5.00 7.08 6.57
CA ARG A 38 -6.45 6.90 6.72
C ARG A 38 -6.89 7.15 8.16
N VAL A 39 -8.15 7.53 8.34
CA VAL A 39 -8.79 7.64 9.66
C VAL A 39 -9.69 6.43 9.84
N HIS A 40 -9.50 5.70 10.94
CA HIS A 40 -10.35 4.57 11.28
C HIS A 40 -11.76 5.09 11.65
N PRO A 41 -12.84 4.57 11.04
CA PRO A 41 -14.17 5.20 11.12
C PRO A 41 -14.80 5.18 12.53
N VAL A 42 -14.40 4.23 13.39
CA VAL A 42 -14.96 4.10 14.75
C VAL A 42 -14.07 4.82 15.76
N THR A 43 -12.81 4.40 15.89
CA THR A 43 -11.84 4.98 16.85
C THR A 43 -11.34 6.38 16.47
N SER A 44 -11.58 6.84 15.24
CA SER A 44 -11.01 8.08 14.70
C SER A 44 -9.47 8.13 14.70
N TRP A 45 -8.81 6.99 14.90
CA TRP A 45 -7.35 6.94 14.91
C TRP A 45 -6.80 7.03 13.50
N LYS A 46 -5.67 7.74 13.38
CA LYS A 46 -4.92 7.80 12.13
C LYS A 46 -4.02 6.58 12.02
N SER A 47 -4.01 5.96 10.85
CA SER A 47 -3.11 4.84 10.54
C SER A 47 -2.48 5.03 9.17
N VAL A 48 -1.24 4.63 9.02
CA VAL A 48 -0.55 4.58 7.73
C VAL A 48 -1.23 3.50 6.87
N HIS A 49 -1.57 3.85 5.62
CA HIS A 49 -2.26 2.98 4.67
C HIS A 49 -1.41 2.76 3.42
N VAL A 50 -0.28 2.08 3.60
CA VAL A 50 0.64 1.71 2.53
C VAL A 50 1.02 0.23 2.68
N ASN A 51 1.17 -0.48 1.57
CA ASN A 51 1.66 -1.87 1.53
C ASN A 51 2.52 -2.12 0.29
N LEU A 52 3.62 -2.87 0.46
CA LEU A 52 4.55 -3.31 -0.59
C LEU A 52 3.85 -3.94 -1.81
N GLY A 53 2.78 -4.71 -1.59
CA GLY A 53 2.13 -5.48 -2.65
C GLY A 53 1.20 -4.67 -3.56
N VAL A 54 0.69 -3.52 -3.11
CA VAL A 54 -0.36 -2.78 -3.84
C VAL A 54 -0.05 -1.30 -4.04
N THR A 55 0.73 -0.67 -3.15
CA THR A 55 0.97 0.78 -3.23
C THR A 55 2.03 1.10 -4.29
N CYS A 56 1.62 1.62 -5.44
CA CYS A 56 2.50 1.83 -6.60
C CYS A 56 3.23 3.17 -6.59
N ARG A 57 2.54 4.27 -6.23
CA ARG A 57 3.15 5.62 -6.19
C ARG A 57 2.31 6.57 -5.36
N ILE A 58 2.96 7.55 -4.75
CA ILE A 58 2.32 8.70 -4.12
C ILE A 58 2.03 9.74 -5.21
N LEU A 59 0.81 10.27 -5.23
CA LEU A 59 0.35 11.26 -6.18
C LEU A 59 0.80 12.66 -5.75
N GLY A 60 1.16 13.50 -6.73
CA GLY A 60 1.56 14.89 -6.48
C GLY A 60 3.00 15.08 -6.03
N VAL A 61 3.82 14.02 -5.97
CA VAL A 61 5.25 14.09 -5.67
C VAL A 61 6.08 13.42 -6.78
N PRO A 62 7.34 13.85 -6.98
CA PRO A 62 8.28 13.19 -7.89
C PRO A 62 8.46 11.71 -7.56
N LYS A 63 8.77 10.90 -8.59
CA LYS A 63 8.94 9.45 -8.44
C LYS A 63 10.00 9.08 -7.39
N LEU A 64 11.15 9.75 -7.42
CA LEU A 64 12.25 9.52 -6.49
C LEU A 64 11.82 9.75 -5.02
N GLU A 65 11.10 10.85 -4.78
CA GLU A 65 10.57 11.16 -3.45
C GLU A 65 9.50 10.15 -3.02
N SER A 66 8.56 9.82 -3.92
CA SER A 66 7.54 8.79 -3.68
C SER A 66 8.16 7.47 -3.26
N ASP A 67 9.16 6.99 -4.01
CA ASP A 67 9.80 5.70 -3.75
C ASP A 67 10.57 5.73 -2.43
N THR A 68 11.25 6.84 -2.12
CA THR A 68 11.97 7.02 -0.84
C THR A 68 11.02 7.00 0.35
N ILE A 69 9.94 7.80 0.32
CA ILE A 69 8.94 7.86 1.40
C ILE A 69 8.31 6.50 1.61
N ARG A 70 7.89 5.85 0.53
CA ARG A 70 7.21 4.56 0.59
C ARG A 70 8.12 3.49 1.18
N ASN A 71 9.39 3.45 0.78
CA ASN A 71 10.37 2.51 1.32
C ASN A 71 10.59 2.71 2.82
N VAL A 72 10.79 3.95 3.28
CA VAL A 72 10.96 4.23 4.73
C VAL A 72 9.77 3.72 5.53
N LEU A 73 8.54 4.00 5.08
CA LEU A 73 7.32 3.52 5.75
C LEU A 73 7.23 1.98 5.76
N PHE A 74 7.65 1.32 4.67
CA PHE A 74 7.67 -0.13 4.62
C PHE A 74 8.69 -0.75 5.56
N HIS A 75 9.92 -0.25 5.58
CA HIS A 75 10.95 -0.73 6.50
C HIS A 75 10.50 -0.56 7.95
N GLN A 76 9.89 0.59 8.31
CA GLN A 76 9.36 0.79 9.65
C GLN A 76 8.30 -0.24 10.05
N VAL A 77 7.37 -0.59 9.15
CA VAL A 77 6.29 -1.54 9.48
C VAL A 77 6.79 -2.99 9.51
N VAL A 78 7.71 -3.36 8.60
CA VAL A 78 8.16 -4.76 8.43
C VAL A 78 9.28 -5.14 9.38
N GLU A 79 10.21 -4.21 9.68
CA GLU A 79 11.42 -4.53 10.45
C GLU A 79 11.25 -4.24 11.94
N ASN A 80 10.34 -3.32 12.30
CA ASN A 80 10.11 -3.01 13.71
C ASN A 80 9.23 -4.08 14.38
N VAL A 81 9.83 -4.82 15.31
CA VAL A 81 9.16 -5.86 16.10
C VAL A 81 8.12 -5.29 17.07
N ASP A 82 8.24 -4.03 17.48
CA ASP A 82 7.31 -3.38 18.40
C ASP A 82 5.90 -3.21 17.80
N PHE A 83 5.79 -3.28 16.47
CA PHE A 83 4.51 -3.18 15.75
C PHE A 83 3.90 -4.53 15.40
N GLN A 84 4.57 -5.63 15.78
CA GLN A 84 4.21 -6.98 15.37
C GLN A 84 3.76 -7.83 16.56
N VAL A 85 2.86 -8.75 16.29
CA VAL A 85 2.45 -9.80 17.23
C VAL A 85 2.55 -11.15 16.53
N ARG A 86 3.09 -12.14 17.24
CA ARG A 86 3.18 -13.52 16.74
C ARG A 86 2.16 -14.38 17.46
N PHE A 87 1.24 -14.95 16.70
CA PHE A 87 0.23 -15.88 17.19
C PHE A 87 0.63 -17.32 16.89
N HIS A 88 0.40 -18.23 17.84
CA HIS A 88 0.50 -19.67 17.64
C HIS A 88 -0.91 -20.25 17.70
N TRP A 89 -1.31 -20.91 16.62
CA TRP A 89 -2.62 -21.51 16.46
C TRP A 89 -2.74 -22.84 17.20
#